data_AF-A0A3D0X711-F1
#
_entry.id   AF-A0A3D0X711-F1
#
_cell.length_a   1.000
_cell.length_b   1.000
_cell.length_c   1.000
_cell.angle_alpha   90.00
_cell.angle_beta   90.00
_cell.angle_gamma   90.00
#
_symmetry.space_group_name_H-M   'P 1'
#
loop_
_entity.id
_entity.type
_entity.pdbx_description
1 polymer ?
#
loop_
_entity_poly.entity_id
_entity_poly.type
_entity_poly.pdbx_seq_one_letter_code
_entity_poly.pdbx_strand_id
1 'polypeptide(L)'
;MREHFKKEKKDIYYSVNSKNFSEKSSEILCRQLKNAGFSDELSEGIRLVPIMSKKTVVTHYGSKIECSLGNFVIQAKDKAVINHFLKYGIGSRKSAGFGFAELISDGLEV
;
A
#
# COMPACT_ATOMS: atom_id res chain seq x y z
N MET A 1 3.07 -1.94 4.86
CA MET A 1 1.62 -2.20 4.88
C MET A 1 1.20 -2.62 6.28
N ARG A 2 0.01 -2.26 6.77
CA ARG A 2 -0.45 -2.59 8.14
C ARG A 2 -1.73 -3.43 8.09
N GLU A 3 -1.71 -4.55 8.79
CA GLU A 3 -2.90 -5.32 9.13
C GLU A 3 -3.18 -5.17 10.63
N HIS A 4 -4.44 -4.88 10.96
CA HIS A 4 -4.86 -4.64 12.33
C HIS A 4 -5.78 -5.76 12.81
N PHE A 5 -5.32 -6.53 13.79
CA PHE A 5 -6.06 -7.63 14.40
C PHE A 5 -6.80 -7.11 15.64
N LYS A 6 -8.08 -6.78 15.48
CA LYS A 6 -8.93 -6.22 16.55
C LYS A 6 -8.98 -7.10 17.80
N LYS A 7 -9.11 -8.42 17.62
CA LYS A 7 -9.24 -9.40 18.72
C LYS A 7 -8.02 -9.40 19.64
N GLU A 8 -6.84 -9.34 19.05
CA GLU A 8 -5.55 -9.39 19.77
C GLU A 8 -5.00 -8.01 20.11
N LYS A 9 -5.69 -6.93 19.70
CA LYS A 9 -5.20 -5.54 19.77
C LYS A 9 -3.78 -5.39 19.21
N LYS A 10 -3.47 -6.14 18.15
CA LYS A 10 -2.13 -6.24 17.58
C LYS A 10 -2.09 -5.71 16.16
N ASP A 11 -0.99 -5.06 15.83
CA ASP A 11 -0.66 -4.64 14.47
C ASP A 11 0.45 -5.50 13.91
N ILE A 12 0.29 -5.95 12.67
CA ILE A 12 1.37 -6.56 11.89
C ILE A 12 1.73 -5.62 10.75
N TYR A 13 3.04 -5.38 10.60
CA TYR A 13 3.60 -4.56 9.53
C TYR A 13 4.34 -5.44 8.55
N TYR A 14 3.90 -5.39 7.29
CA TYR A 14 4.52 -6.10 6.18
C TYR A 14 5.37 -5.14 5.36
N SER A 15 6.59 -5.56 5.06
CA SER A 15 7.50 -4.88 4.14
C SER A 15 7.86 -5.78 2.95
N VAL A 16 8.63 -5.26 2.00
CA VAL A 16 9.11 -6.02 0.83
C VAL A 16 9.94 -7.25 1.18
N ASN A 17 10.44 -7.36 2.42
CA ASN A 17 11.13 -8.57 2.90
C ASN A 17 10.17 -9.62 3.48
N SER A 18 8.89 -9.30 3.66
CA SER A 18 7.90 -10.26 4.12
C SER A 18 7.56 -11.25 2.99
N LYS A 19 7.61 -12.56 3.27
CA LYS A 19 7.33 -13.61 2.27
C LYS A 19 5.98 -13.43 1.56
N ASN A 20 4.96 -12.93 2.28
CA ASN A 20 3.61 -12.76 1.76
C ASN A 20 3.29 -11.28 1.46
N PHE A 21 4.32 -10.46 1.18
CA PHE A 21 4.13 -9.02 0.99
C PHE A 21 3.13 -8.69 -0.11
N SER A 22 3.28 -9.27 -1.30
CA SER A 22 2.41 -8.97 -2.45
C SER A 22 0.95 -9.31 -2.16
N GLU A 23 0.67 -10.52 -1.67
CA GLU A 23 -0.68 -10.96 -1.28
C GLU A 23 -1.28 -10.01 -0.22
N LYS A 24 -0.58 -9.80 0.90
CA LYS A 24 -1.07 -8.94 1.99
C LYS A 24 -1.23 -7.49 1.57
N SER A 25 -0.35 -6.97 0.72
CA SER A 25 -0.45 -5.61 0.21
C SER A 25 -1.72 -5.43 -0.63
N SER A 26 -2.03 -6.38 -1.51
CA SER A 26 -3.25 -6.40 -2.31
C SER A 26 -4.52 -6.44 -1.46
N GLU A 27 -4.58 -7.31 -0.45
CA GLU A 27 -5.71 -7.37 0.49
C GLU A 27 -5.92 -6.05 1.23
N ILE A 28 -4.84 -5.46 1.72
CA ILE A 28 -4.87 -4.20 2.47
C ILE A 28 -5.31 -3.03 1.57
N LEU A 29 -4.83 -2.97 0.33
CA LEU A 29 -5.20 -1.93 -0.63
C LEU A 29 -6.65 -2.06 -1.11
N CYS A 30 -7.11 -3.29 -1.36
CA CYS A 30 -8.51 -3.58 -1.64
C CYS A 30 -9.40 -3.07 -0.49
N ARG A 31 -9.07 -3.41 0.76
CA ARG A 31 -9.80 -2.90 1.93
C ARG A 31 -9.74 -1.38 2.07
N GLN A 32 -8.60 -0.77 1.73
CA GLN A 32 -8.46 0.68 1.74
C GLN A 32 -9.44 1.35 0.77
N LEU A 33 -9.59 0.83 -0.44
CA LEU A 33 -10.50 1.40 -1.44
C LEU A 33 -11.97 1.17 -1.10
N LYS A 34 -12.33 -0.02 -0.61
CA LYS A 34 -13.70 -0.27 -0.10
C LYS A 34 -14.06 0.73 0.99
N ASN A 35 -13.15 1.00 1.93
CA ASN A 35 -13.35 2.01 2.97
C ASN A 35 -13.42 3.46 2.41
N ALA A 36 -12.85 3.71 1.23
CA ALA A 36 -12.94 4.98 0.53
C ALA A 36 -14.21 5.10 -0.36
N GLY A 37 -15.06 4.07 -0.40
CA GLY A 37 -16.33 4.08 -1.14
C GLY A 37 -16.25 3.58 -2.58
N PHE A 38 -15.15 2.94 -3.00
CA PHE A 38 -15.07 2.30 -4.31
C PHE A 38 -15.92 1.03 -4.36
N SER A 39 -16.44 0.71 -5.54
CA SER A 39 -17.16 -0.55 -5.78
C SER A 39 -16.23 -1.75 -5.62
N ASP A 40 -16.82 -2.94 -5.40
CA ASP A 40 -16.05 -4.19 -5.33
C ASP A 40 -15.28 -4.45 -6.63
N GLU A 41 -15.91 -4.18 -7.77
CA GLU A 41 -15.29 -4.34 -9.09
C GLU A 41 -13.98 -3.57 -9.25
N LEU A 42 -13.95 -2.31 -8.80
CA LEU A 42 -12.78 -1.43 -8.84
C LEU A 42 -11.77 -1.71 -7.73
N SER A 43 -12.22 -2.21 -6.59
CA SER A 43 -11.37 -2.52 -5.43
C SER A 43 -10.60 -3.83 -5.59
N GLU A 44 -11.06 -4.72 -6.47
CA GLU A 44 -10.46 -6.03 -6.71
C GLU A 44 -9.37 -6.03 -7.80
N GLY A 45 -8.48 -7.02 -7.73
CA GLY A 45 -7.44 -7.24 -8.75
C GLY A 45 -6.24 -6.29 -8.66
N ILE A 46 -6.12 -5.52 -7.58
CA ILE A 46 -4.99 -4.62 -7.38
C ILE A 46 -3.74 -5.42 -7.06
N ARG A 47 -2.63 -5.11 -7.72
CA ARG A 47 -1.33 -5.72 -7.44
C ARG A 47 -0.30 -4.63 -7.20
N LEU A 48 0.49 -4.82 -6.15
CA LEU A 48 1.64 -3.98 -5.83
C LEU A 48 2.90 -4.83 -5.97
N VAL A 49 3.72 -4.51 -6.96
CA VAL A 49 4.94 -5.26 -7.29
C VAL A 49 6.17 -4.40 -6.99
N PRO A 50 7.06 -4.81 -6.08
CA PRO A 50 8.32 -4.12 -5.84
C PRO A 50 9.29 -4.29 -7.03
N ILE A 51 9.97 -3.22 -7.46
CA ILE A 51 11.06 -3.30 -8.47
C ILE A 51 12.40 -2.91 -7.86
N MET A 52 12.52 -1.68 -7.36
CA MET A 52 13.75 -1.16 -6.77
C MET A 52 13.43 -0.67 -5.37
N SER A 53 13.14 -1.61 -4.49
CA SER A 53 12.64 -1.32 -3.16
C SER A 53 13.47 -2.02 -2.09
N LYS A 54 13.58 -1.38 -0.93
CA LYS A 54 14.22 -1.93 0.25
C LYS A 54 13.28 -1.89 1.45
N LYS A 55 13.51 -2.82 2.39
CA LYS A 55 12.97 -2.70 3.74
C LYS A 55 13.67 -1.55 4.46
N THR A 56 12.91 -0.78 5.23
CA THR A 56 13.41 0.19 6.21
C THR A 56 12.61 0.09 7.51
N VAL A 57 13.13 0.64 8.59
CA VAL A 57 12.45 0.69 9.90
C VAL A 57 12.39 2.13 10.37
N VAL A 58 11.19 2.63 10.63
CA VAL A 58 10.96 4.00 11.10
C VAL A 58 10.48 3.95 12.55
N THR A 59 11.13 4.73 13.42
CA THR A 59 10.66 4.93 14.80
C THR A 59 9.53 5.95 14.81
N HIS A 60 8.36 5.57 15.28
CA HIS A 60 7.16 6.41 15.35
C HIS A 60 6.51 6.25 16.73
N TYR A 61 6.48 7.32 17.52
CA TYR A 61 5.99 7.33 18.92
C TYR A 61 6.54 6.15 19.76
N GLY A 62 7.85 5.94 19.72
CA GLY A 62 8.53 4.86 20.47
C GLY A 62 8.36 3.46 19.88
N SER A 63 7.51 3.27 18.86
CA SER A 63 7.34 2.01 18.16
C SER A 63 8.21 1.93 16.92
N LYS A 64 8.86 0.79 16.69
CA LYS A 64 9.58 0.52 15.43
C LYS A 64 8.61 -0.05 14.40
N ILE A 65 8.39 0.68 13.32
CA ILE A 65 7.49 0.29 12.23
C ILE A 65 8.32 -0.17 11.04
N GLU A 66 8.09 -1.40 10.59
CA GLU A 66 8.70 -1.91 9.38
C GLU A 66 7.98 -1.40 8.14
N CYS A 67 8.75 -0.85 7.20
CA CYS A 67 8.25 -0.16 6.02
C CYS A 67 9.01 -0.60 4.77
N SER A 68 8.42 -0.29 3.61
CA SER A 68 9.07 -0.45 2.31
C SER A 68 9.33 0.93 1.71
N LEU A 69 10.49 1.12 1.10
CA LEU A 69 10.89 2.36 0.44
C LEU A 69 11.49 2.05 -0.92
N GLY A 70 11.09 2.78 -1.96
CA GLY A 70 11.60 2.66 -3.31
C GLY A 70 10.49 2.61 -4.35
N ASN A 71 10.78 2.00 -5.49
CA ASN A 71 9.88 2.01 -6.66
C ASN A 71 9.00 0.76 -6.71
N PHE A 72 7.73 0.96 -7.03
CA PHE A 72 6.71 -0.08 -7.12
C PHE A 72 5.88 0.10 -8.39
N VAL A 73 5.43 -1.01 -8.96
CA VAL A 73 4.38 -1.03 -9.98
C VAL A 73 3.06 -1.29 -9.29
N ILE A 74 2.08 -0.44 -9.61
CA ILE A 74 0.69 -0.62 -9.19
C ILE A 74 -0.10 -1.01 -10.43
N GLN A 75 -0.71 -2.18 -10.39
CA GLN A 75 -1.67 -2.62 -11.39
C GLN A 75 -3.06 -2.51 -10.78
N ALA A 76 -3.97 -1.86 -11.49
CA ALA A 76 -5.37 -1.74 -11.15
C ALA A 76 -6.20 -1.78 -12.43
N LYS A 77 -7.49 -2.14 -12.33
CA LYS A 77 -8.38 -2.20 -13.49
C LYS A 77 -8.70 -0.81 -14.08
N ASP A 78 -8.65 0.22 -13.24
CA ASP A 78 -9.06 1.57 -13.61
C ASP A 78 -8.05 2.62 -13.11
N LYS A 79 -7.75 3.63 -13.94
CA LYS A 79 -6.83 4.73 -13.63
C LYS A 79 -7.32 5.58 -12.45
N ALA A 80 -8.63 5.66 -12.19
CA ALA A 80 -9.20 6.35 -11.04
C ALA A 80 -8.67 5.80 -9.71
N VAL A 81 -8.41 4.49 -9.63
CA VAL A 81 -7.84 3.85 -8.44
C VAL A 81 -6.40 4.31 -8.21
N ILE A 82 -5.60 4.39 -9.27
CA ILE A 82 -4.22 4.86 -9.20
C ILE A 82 -4.19 6.34 -8.79
N ASN A 83 -5.03 7.17 -9.40
CA ASN A 83 -5.16 8.59 -9.06
C ASN A 83 -5.56 8.79 -7.59
N HIS A 84 -6.46 7.95 -7.06
CA HIS A 84 -6.82 7.97 -5.64
C HIS A 84 -5.60 7.68 -4.75
N PHE A 85 -4.81 6.66 -5.08
CA PHE A 85 -3.61 6.32 -4.32
C PHE A 85 -2.55 7.43 -4.35
N LEU A 86 -2.33 8.08 -5.49
CA LEU A 86 -1.40 9.21 -5.60
C LEU A 86 -1.87 10.40 -4.77
N LYS A 87 -3.17 10.70 -4.77
CA LYS A 87 -3.74 11.85 -4.05
C LYS A 87 -3.84 11.64 -2.55
N TYR A 88 -4.28 10.47 -2.11
CA TYR A 88 -4.61 10.19 -0.71
C TYR A 88 -3.58 9.32 0.00
N GLY A 89 -2.60 8.79 -0.73
CA GLY A 89 -1.55 7.91 -0.25
C GLY A 89 -1.94 6.43 -0.15
N ILE A 90 -0.93 5.58 -0.09
CA ILE A 90 -1.00 4.13 -0.16
C ILE A 90 -0.82 3.51 1.23
N GLY A 91 -1.76 2.66 1.63
CA GLY A 91 -1.72 1.95 2.89
C GLY A 91 -2.15 2.80 4.09
N SER A 92 -1.39 2.70 5.19
CA SER A 92 -1.78 3.15 6.53
C SER A 92 -0.85 4.23 7.06
N ARG A 93 -1.32 4.95 8.11
CA ARG A 93 -0.58 6.02 8.80
C ARG A 93 -0.20 7.21 7.90
N LYS A 94 -1.07 7.52 6.96
CA LYS A 94 -0.82 8.53 5.92
C LYS A 94 -0.66 9.95 6.47
N SER A 95 -1.46 10.29 7.49
CA SER A 95 -1.33 11.54 8.24
C SER A 95 -0.02 11.66 9.05
N ALA A 96 0.74 10.58 9.20
CA ALA A 96 2.04 10.57 9.86
C ALA A 96 3.22 10.52 8.86
N GLY A 97 2.97 10.81 7.57
CA GLY A 97 4.01 10.84 6.54
C GLY A 97 4.32 9.51 5.87
N PHE A 98 3.51 8.48 6.08
CA PHE A 98 3.67 7.18 5.41
C PHE A 98 2.82 7.07 4.15
N GLY A 99 3.26 6.25 3.19
CA GLY A 99 2.43 5.91 2.03
C GLY A 99 2.32 7.00 0.97
N PHE A 100 3.11 8.07 1.07
CA PHE A 100 3.26 9.01 -0.02
C PHE A 100 3.92 8.31 -1.22
N ALA A 101 3.41 8.60 -2.42
CA ALA A 101 3.93 8.07 -3.66
C ALA A 101 3.88 9.14 -4.74
N GLU A 102 4.85 9.11 -5.63
CA GLU A 102 4.94 9.97 -6.80
C GLU A 102 4.89 9.10 -8.06
N LEU A 103 4.20 9.58 -9.09
CA LEU A 103 4.13 8.88 -10.37
C LEU A 103 5.44 9.12 -11.13
N ILE A 104 6.19 8.05 -11.37
CA ILE A 104 7.45 8.10 -12.13
C ILE A 104 7.17 7.91 -13.63
N SER A 105 6.30 6.97 -13.97
CA SER A 105 5.88 6.65 -15.34
C SER A 105 4.53 5.96 -15.28
N ASP A 106 3.62 6.25 -16.21
CA ASP A 106 2.49 5.39 -16.52
C ASP A 106 2.77 4.57 -17.78
N GLY A 107 2.21 3.37 -17.86
CA GLY A 107 2.39 2.45 -18.99
C GLY A 107 1.56 2.86 -20.22
N LEU A 108 1.46 4.16 -20.51
CA LEU A 108 0.93 4.65 -21.77
C LEU A 108 1.99 4.39 -22.84
N GLU A 109 1.95 3.20 -23.45
CA GLU A 109 2.49 3.04 -24.79
C GLU A 109 1.57 3.78 -25.77
N VAL A 110 2.18 4.74 -26.47
CA VAL A 110 1.90 5.33 -27.80
C VAL A 110 0.64 4.87 -28.54
#